data_AF-A0A7J4JT95-F1
#
_entry.id   AF-A0A7J4JT95-F1
#
_cell.length_a   1.000
_cell.length_b   1.000
_cell.length_c   1.000
_cell.angle_alpha   90.00
_cell.angle_beta   90.00
_cell.angle_gamma   90.00
#
_symmetry.space_group_name_H-M   'P 1'
#
loop_
_entity.id
_entity.type
_entity.pdbx_description
1 polymer ?
#
loop_
_entity_poly.entity_id
_entity_poly.type
_entity_poly.pdbx_seq_one_letter_code
_entity_poly.pdbx_strand_id
1 'polypeptide(L)'
;MDFKLKENASKILFLALFAIAGLVAVRINFSQALGASNQFFTLFQFFAPVAGGFLGSALGAAVVLFTQFVDFVFVGKEASLLNVARLFTLVAAAWYFGTNSKQKWAAAIPAAAIVLFLLHPVGAQAWYYAV
;
A
#
# COMPACT_ATOMS: atom_id res chain seq x y z
N MET A 1 -17.75 32.76 -8.61
CA MET A 1 -16.54 32.32 -7.88
C MET A 1 -16.83 31.13 -6.96
N ASP A 2 -18.09 30.92 -6.54
CA ASP A 2 -18.53 29.82 -5.67
C ASP A 2 -18.37 28.39 -6.19
N PHE A 3 -18.53 28.17 -7.50
CA PHE A 3 -18.46 26.81 -8.07
C PHE A 3 -17.09 26.16 -7.86
N LYS A 4 -15.99 26.91 -8.07
CA LYS A 4 -14.62 26.42 -7.84
C LYS A 4 -14.31 26.19 -6.35
N LEU A 5 -14.87 27.00 -5.45
CA LEU A 5 -14.69 26.83 -4.01
C LEU A 5 -15.40 25.56 -3.50
N LYS A 6 -16.62 25.29 -3.98
CA LYS A 6 -17.39 24.09 -3.62
C LYS A 6 -16.76 22.80 -4.16
N GLU A 7 -16.18 22.86 -5.36
CA GLU A 7 -15.43 21.75 -5.95
C GLU A 7 -14.14 21.44 -5.16
N ASN A 8 -13.40 22.48 -4.75
CA ASN A 8 -12.21 22.34 -3.93
C ASN A 8 -12.53 21.81 -2.52
N ALA A 9 -13.61 22.28 -1.90
CA ALA A 9 -14.06 21.77 -0.61
C ALA A 9 -14.42 20.27 -0.65
N SER A 10 -15.07 19.84 -1.73
CA SER A 10 -15.42 18.41 -1.93
C SER A 10 -14.16 17.54 -2.11
N LYS A 11 -13.16 18.05 -2.85
CA LYS A 11 -11.86 17.37 -3.03
C LYS A 11 -11.08 17.27 -1.72
N ILE A 12 -11.05 18.35 -0.94
CA ILE A 12 -10.40 18.39 0.37
C ILE A 12 -11.08 17.42 1.35
N LEU A 13 -12.42 17.43 1.38
CA LEU A 13 -13.20 16.51 2.22
C LEU A 13 -12.93 15.05 1.84
N PHE A 14 -12.92 14.73 0.54
CA PHE A 14 -12.59 13.39 0.07
C PHE A 14 -11.18 12.95 0.51
N LEU A 15 -10.18 13.83 0.35
CA LEU A 15 -8.81 13.55 0.77
C LEU A 15 -8.71 13.34 2.30
N ALA A 16 -9.42 14.15 3.08
CA ALA A 16 -9.47 14.03 4.53
C ALA A 16 -10.10 12.69 4.96
N LEU A 17 -11.24 12.31 4.38
CA LEU A 17 -11.88 11.02 4.64
C LEU A 17 -10.99 9.84 4.25
N PHE A 18 -10.30 9.93 3.11
CA PHE A 18 -9.37 8.91 2.66
C PHE A 18 -8.17 8.75 3.62
N ALA A 19 -7.61 9.87 4.09
CA ALA A 19 -6.52 9.86 5.07
C ALA A 19 -6.97 9.25 6.42
N ILE A 20 -8.14 9.62 6.91
CA ILE A 20 -8.72 9.05 8.14
C ILE A 20 -8.95 7.55 7.97
N ALA A 21 -9.55 7.12 6.85
CA ALA A 21 -9.75 5.71 6.56
C ALA A 21 -8.43 4.94 6.49
N GLY A 22 -7.38 5.53 5.90
CA GLY A 22 -6.04 4.95 5.86
C GLY A 22 -5.43 4.77 7.26
N LEU A 23 -5.55 5.77 8.13
CA LEU A 23 -5.10 5.69 9.52
C LEU A 23 -5.89 4.69 10.36
N VAL A 24 -7.19 4.51 10.10
CA VAL A 24 -7.98 3.45 10.76
C VAL A 24 -7.54 2.08 10.24
N ALA A 25 -7.41 1.93 8.92
CA ALA A 25 -7.03 0.67 8.28
C ALA A 25 -5.63 0.18 8.70
N VAL A 26 -4.71 1.08 9.08
CA VAL A 26 -3.37 0.66 9.53
C VAL A 26 -3.40 -0.01 10.90
N ARG A 27 -4.46 0.19 11.70
CA ARG A 27 -4.62 -0.41 13.03
C ARG A 27 -5.33 -1.76 12.99
N ILE A 28 -5.96 -2.09 11.87
CA ILE A 28 -6.68 -3.35 11.71
C ILE A 28 -5.67 -4.41 11.25
N ASN A 29 -5.25 -5.27 12.17
CA ASN A 29 -4.44 -6.45 11.84
C ASN A 29 -5.30 -7.42 11.03
N PHE A 30 -4.82 -7.77 9.83
CA PHE A 30 -5.54 -8.63 8.89
C PHE A 30 -4.96 -10.05 8.86
N SER A 31 -3.63 -10.19 8.77
CA SER A 31 -2.97 -11.49 8.71
C SER A 31 -1.61 -11.43 9.38
N GLN A 32 -1.17 -12.51 10.04
CA GLN A 32 0.16 -12.55 10.64
C GLN A 32 1.23 -12.63 9.55
N ALA A 33 2.31 -11.86 9.71
CA ALA A 33 3.47 -11.97 8.84
C ALA A 33 4.24 -13.25 9.18
N LEU A 34 4.21 -14.22 8.26
CA LEU A 34 4.91 -15.49 8.42
C LEU A 34 6.43 -15.24 8.54
N GLY A 35 7.07 -15.96 9.46
CA GLY A 35 8.50 -15.78 9.75
C GLY A 35 8.85 -14.59 10.63
N ALA A 36 7.87 -13.83 11.13
CA ALA A 36 8.08 -12.73 12.08
C ALA A 36 7.18 -12.87 13.32
N SER A 37 7.76 -12.76 14.51
CA SER A 37 7.00 -12.75 15.77
C SER A 37 6.28 -11.42 15.96
N ASN A 38 4.99 -11.48 16.32
CA ASN A 38 4.17 -10.31 16.64
C ASN A 38 4.11 -9.22 15.54
N GLN A 39 4.32 -9.59 14.27
CA GLN A 39 4.13 -8.69 13.13
C GLN A 39 2.93 -9.11 12.30
N PHE A 40 2.15 -8.13 11.85
CA PHE A 40 0.95 -8.34 11.06
C PHE A 40 1.01 -7.55 9.75
N PHE A 41 0.36 -8.10 8.74
CA PHE A 41 -0.16 -7.34 7.62
C PHE A 41 -1.44 -6.62 8.07
N THR A 42 -1.52 -5.33 7.81
CA THR A 42 -2.67 -4.50 8.20
C THR A 42 -3.60 -4.30 7.02
N LEU A 43 -4.87 -3.99 7.27
CA LEU A 43 -5.86 -3.74 6.22
C LEU A 43 -5.38 -2.63 5.26
N PHE A 44 -4.68 -1.63 5.80
CA PHE A 44 -4.09 -0.56 4.98
C PHE A 44 -3.17 -1.10 3.89
N GLN A 45 -2.37 -2.14 4.17
CA GLN A 45 -1.39 -2.67 3.21
C GLN A 45 -2.07 -3.33 2.00
N PHE A 46 -3.32 -3.76 2.13
CA PHE A 46 -4.11 -4.30 1.03
C PHE A 46 -4.69 -3.20 0.13
N PHE A 47 -5.11 -2.07 0.71
CA PHE A 47 -5.79 -1.00 -0.04
C PHE A 47 -4.90 0.15 -0.45
N ALA A 48 -3.75 0.34 0.21
CA ALA A 48 -2.80 1.41 -0.10
C ALA A 48 -2.38 1.48 -1.58
N PRO A 49 -2.11 0.36 -2.29
CA PRO A 49 -1.81 0.41 -3.72
C PRO A 49 -2.92 1.04 -4.57
N VAL A 50 -4.18 0.93 -4.13
CA VAL A 50 -5.33 1.49 -4.84
C VAL A 50 -5.41 3.02 -4.70
N ALA A 51 -4.79 3.59 -3.67
CA ALA A 51 -4.73 5.05 -3.46
C ALA A 51 -4.16 5.79 -4.69
N GLY A 52 -3.18 5.20 -5.36
CA GLY A 52 -2.63 5.74 -6.61
C GLY A 52 -3.65 5.82 -7.73
N GLY A 53 -4.54 4.84 -7.84
CA GLY A 53 -5.60 4.83 -8.86
C GLY A 53 -6.61 5.95 -8.67
N PHE A 54 -6.95 6.29 -7.41
CA PHE A 54 -7.92 7.35 -7.09
C PHE A 54 -7.31 8.75 -7.06
N LEU A 55 -6.10 8.90 -6.51
CA LEU A 55 -5.47 10.20 -6.26
C LEU A 55 -4.44 10.58 -7.35
N GLY A 56 -4.11 9.66 -8.26
CA GLY A 56 -3.00 9.80 -9.20
C GLY A 56 -1.67 9.30 -8.60
N SER A 57 -0.68 9.03 -9.45
CA SER A 57 0.55 8.35 -9.04
C SER A 57 1.35 9.08 -7.97
N ALA A 58 1.61 10.38 -8.15
CA ALA A 58 2.43 11.17 -7.24
C ALA A 58 1.71 11.42 -5.89
N LEU A 59 0.46 11.88 -5.93
CA LEU A 59 -0.31 12.15 -4.70
C LEU A 59 -0.64 10.87 -3.95
N GLY A 60 -1.01 9.79 -4.65
CA GLY A 60 -1.26 8.50 -4.01
C GLY A 60 -0.01 7.93 -3.33
N ALA A 61 1.14 7.97 -4.01
CA ALA A 61 2.41 7.54 -3.42
C ALA A 61 2.81 8.38 -2.20
N ALA A 62 2.62 9.70 -2.27
CA ALA A 62 2.91 10.61 -1.15
C ALA A 62 2.02 10.34 0.07
N VAL A 63 0.72 10.12 -0.14
CA VAL A 63 -0.23 9.77 0.94
C VAL A 63 0.14 8.43 1.58
N VAL A 64 0.45 7.41 0.78
CA VAL A 64 0.86 6.11 1.29
C VAL A 64 2.16 6.20 2.09
N LEU A 65 3.14 6.95 1.58
CA LEU A 65 4.40 7.20 2.28
C LEU A 65 4.15 7.88 3.62
N PHE A 66 3.32 8.93 3.64
CA PHE A 66 2.98 9.65 4.86
C PHE A 66 2.29 8.73 5.89
N THR A 67 1.26 7.99 5.50
CA THR A 67 0.54 7.09 6.41
C THR A 67 1.46 6.01 6.98
N GLN A 68 2.32 5.41 6.16
CA GLN A 68 3.29 4.41 6.63
C GLN A 68 4.38 5.00 7.50
N PHE A 69 4.86 6.20 7.20
CA PHE A 69 5.85 6.88 8.02
C PHE A 69 5.28 7.21 9.40
N VAL A 70 4.06 7.75 9.45
CA VAL A 70 3.34 8.00 10.70
C VAL A 70 3.18 6.69 11.48
N ASP A 71 2.71 5.61 10.85
CA ASP A 71 2.58 4.32 11.53
C ASP A 71 3.92 3.78 12.05
N PHE A 72 4.98 3.88 11.25
CA PHE A 72 6.33 3.45 11.62
C PHE A 72 6.83 4.18 12.87
N VAL A 73 6.69 5.51 12.91
CA VAL A 73 7.14 6.36 14.02
C VAL A 73 6.25 6.17 15.25
N PHE A 74 4.92 6.18 15.09
CA PHE A 74 3.99 6.09 16.23
C PHE A 74 3.94 4.69 16.86
N VAL A 75 4.13 3.62 16.09
CA VAL A 75 4.21 2.24 16.63
C VAL A 75 5.61 1.94 17.19
N GLY A 76 6.61 2.75 16.86
CA GLY A 76 7.99 2.51 17.26
C GLY A 76 8.58 1.28 16.59
N LYS A 77 8.32 1.07 15.30
CA LYS A 77 8.88 -0.07 14.55
C LYS A 77 10.40 0.06 14.46
N GLU A 78 11.10 -1.07 14.59
CA GLU A 78 12.55 -1.12 14.40
C GLU A 78 12.91 -0.75 12.96
N ALA A 79 13.99 0.02 12.76
CA ALA A 79 14.56 0.35 11.46
C ALA A 79 15.38 -0.81 10.86
N SER A 80 14.78 -1.99 10.83
CA SER A 80 15.34 -3.16 10.15
C SER A 80 15.18 -3.04 8.64
N LEU A 81 16.06 -3.70 7.88
CA LEU A 81 15.98 -3.76 6.42
C LEU A 81 14.59 -4.19 5.93
N LEU A 82 13.97 -5.16 6.62
CA LEU A 82 12.63 -5.64 6.30
C LEU A 82 11.56 -4.55 6.46
N ASN A 83 11.57 -3.81 7.57
CA ASN A 83 10.57 -2.78 7.82
C ASN A 83 10.74 -1.58 6.88
N VAL A 84 11.99 -1.23 6.53
CA VAL A 84 12.29 -0.21 5.52
C VAL A 84 11.85 -0.66 4.13
N ALA A 85 12.12 -1.90 3.75
CA ALA A 85 11.67 -2.46 2.47
C ALA A 85 10.14 -2.43 2.36
N ARG A 86 9.41 -2.86 3.40
CA ARG A 86 7.94 -2.81 3.44
C ARG A 86 7.39 -1.39 3.26
N LEU A 87 8.08 -0.39 3.77
CA LEU A 87 7.69 1.01 3.60
C LEU A 87 7.71 1.41 2.12
N PHE A 88 8.82 1.12 1.42
CA PHE A 88 8.96 1.47 0.01
C PHE A 88 8.14 0.60 -0.94
N THR A 89 7.93 -0.68 -0.63
CA THR A 89 7.15 -1.59 -1.50
C THR A 89 5.74 -1.06 -1.75
N LEU A 90 5.05 -0.59 -0.70
CA LEU A 90 3.68 -0.08 -0.83
C LEU A 90 3.63 1.28 -1.54
N VAL A 91 4.64 2.13 -1.35
CA VAL A 91 4.76 3.41 -2.07
C VAL A 91 4.97 3.16 -3.57
N ALA A 92 5.86 2.22 -3.92
CA ALA A 92 6.09 1.82 -5.29
C ALA A 92 4.83 1.21 -5.93
N ALA A 93 4.08 0.40 -5.19
CA ALA A 93 2.81 -0.16 -5.66
C ALA A 93 1.78 0.94 -5.94
N ALA A 94 1.60 1.90 -5.03
CA ALA A 94 0.70 3.03 -5.23
C ALA A 94 1.12 3.88 -6.44
N TRP A 95 2.41 4.13 -6.61
CA TRP A 95 2.93 4.84 -7.78
C TRP A 95 2.67 4.07 -9.09
N TYR A 96 2.93 2.76 -9.10
CA TYR A 96 2.70 1.89 -10.25
C TYR A 96 1.22 1.87 -10.66
N PHE A 97 0.33 1.57 -9.71
CA PHE A 97 -1.11 1.52 -10.00
C PHE A 97 -1.69 2.89 -10.30
N GLY A 98 -1.15 3.97 -9.75
CA GLY A 98 -1.56 5.32 -10.14
C GLY A 98 -1.13 5.71 -11.55
N THR A 99 0.04 5.24 -11.99
CA THR A 99 0.55 5.51 -13.34
C THR A 99 -0.18 4.66 -14.39
N ASN A 100 -0.47 3.40 -14.05
CA ASN A 100 -1.02 2.42 -14.99
C ASN A 100 -2.52 2.14 -14.76
N SER A 101 -3.22 2.90 -13.92
CA SER A 101 -4.62 2.65 -13.51
C SER A 101 -5.60 2.45 -14.66
N LYS A 102 -5.35 3.10 -15.80
CA LYS A 102 -6.21 3.04 -16.99
C LYS A 102 -5.86 1.91 -17.95
N GLN A 103 -4.74 1.23 -17.74
CA GLN A 103 -4.30 0.16 -18.63
C GLN A 103 -5.01 -1.15 -18.28
N LYS A 104 -5.65 -1.78 -19.27
CA LYS A 104 -6.35 -3.06 -19.10
C LYS A 104 -5.44 -4.19 -18.59
N TRP A 105 -4.14 -4.07 -18.83
CA TRP A 105 -3.12 -5.04 -18.47
C TRP A 105 -2.29 -4.62 -17.25
N ALA A 106 -2.71 -3.60 -16.49
CA ALA A 106 -1.99 -3.15 -15.29
C ALA A 106 -1.80 -4.27 -14.24
N ALA A 107 -2.65 -5.30 -14.27
CA ALA A 107 -2.48 -6.48 -13.40
C ALA A 107 -1.44 -7.48 -13.93
N ALA A 108 -1.01 -7.39 -15.20
CA ALA A 108 -0.12 -8.37 -15.82
C ALA A 108 1.28 -8.34 -15.21
N ILE A 109 1.81 -7.17 -14.85
CA ILE A 109 3.11 -7.03 -14.18
C ILE A 109 3.09 -7.67 -12.78
N PRO A 110 2.17 -7.32 -11.86
CA PRO A 110 2.12 -7.98 -10.55
C PRO A 110 1.79 -9.48 -10.68
N ALA A 111 0.96 -9.89 -11.65
CA ALA A 111 0.71 -11.31 -11.92
C ALA A 111 1.99 -12.04 -12.36
N ALA A 112 2.76 -11.45 -13.27
CA ALA A 112 4.05 -12.01 -13.70
C ALA A 112 5.06 -12.07 -12.54
N ALA A 113 5.10 -11.06 -11.68
CA ALA A 113 5.95 -11.05 -10.50
C ALA A 113 5.58 -12.19 -9.52
N ILE A 114 4.28 -12.45 -9.31
CA ILE A 114 3.82 -13.59 -8.50
C ILE A 114 4.29 -14.91 -9.12
N VAL A 115 4.11 -15.10 -10.43
CA VAL A 115 4.55 -16.31 -11.13
C VAL A 115 6.05 -16.50 -11.02
N LEU A 116 6.84 -15.45 -11.27
CA LEU A 116 8.30 -15.51 -11.17
C LEU A 116 8.76 -15.79 -9.73
N PHE A 117 8.08 -15.24 -8.73
CA PHE A 117 8.36 -15.54 -7.32
C PHE A 117 8.11 -17.01 -7.00
N LEU A 118 6.98 -17.57 -7.45
CA LEU A 118 6.66 -18.98 -7.26
C LEU A 118 7.66 -19.92 -7.94
N LEU A 119 8.21 -19.53 -9.09
CA LEU A 119 9.24 -20.31 -9.80
C LEU A 119 10.64 -20.17 -9.17
N HIS A 120 10.89 -19.12 -8.40
CA HIS A 120 12.17 -18.89 -7.76
C HIS A 120 12.39 -19.87 -6.59
N PRO A 121 13.59 -20.47 -6.41
CA PRO A 121 13.82 -21.49 -5.37
C PRO A 121 13.41 -21.05 -3.96
N VAL A 122 13.64 -19.79 -3.61
CA VAL A 122 13.25 -19.22 -2.31
C VAL A 122 11.73 -19.00 -2.22
N GLY A 123 11.07 -18.57 -3.30
CA GLY A 123 9.63 -18.30 -3.28
C GLY A 123 8.79 -19.58 -3.32
N ALA A 124 9.29 -20.63 -3.99
CA ALA A 124 8.71 -21.97 -3.93
C ALA A 124 8.68 -22.52 -2.49
N GLN A 125 9.73 -22.27 -1.71
CA GLN A 125 9.83 -22.67 -0.30
C GLN A 125 8.96 -21.82 0.63
N ALA A 126 8.55 -20.61 0.21
CA ALA A 126 7.78 -19.69 1.04
C ALA A 126 6.30 -20.07 1.14
N TRP A 127 5.79 -20.91 0.23
CA TRP A 127 4.40 -21.34 0.25
C TRP A 127 4.25 -22.52 1.22
N TYR A 128 3.78 -22.24 2.45
CA TYR A 128 3.56 -23.23 3.51
C TYR A 128 2.65 -24.42 3.13
N TYR A 129 1.92 -24.33 2.01
CA TYR A 129 1.04 -25.36 1.47
C TYR A 129 1.52 -25.95 0.13
N ALA A 130 2.67 -25.51 -0.39
CA ALA A 130 3.32 -26.19 -1.50
C ALA A 130 4.04 -27.40 -0.89
N VAL A 131 3.33 -28.52 -0.93
CA VAL A 131 3.73 -29.91 -0.63
C VAL A 131 5.20 -30.10 -0.25
#